data_AF-A0A7W8SKL5-F1
#
_entry.id   AF-A0A7W8SKL5-F1
#
_cell.length_a   1.000
_cell.length_b   1.000
_cell.length_c   1.000
_cell.angle_alpha   90.00
_cell.angle_beta   90.00
_cell.angle_gamma   90.00
#
_symmetry.space_group_name_H-M   'P 1'
#
loop_
_entity.id
_entity.type
_entity.pdbx_description
1 polymer ?
#
loop_
_entity_poly.entity_id
_entity_poly.type
_entity_poly.pdbx_seq_one_letter_code
_entity_poly.pdbx_strand_id
1 'polypeptide(L)'
;MPDLPIHLWYSITSLGGAGLTLPLALAIALWLAVGYSWRLAACWLALLGTAIGVVTVTKLAFLGWGVGVRELDFTGVSGHSMLSTAVYPVALFLMLLPARRAVRLLGVLGGLAAGLAVGLSRVVLSAHSPSEAVTGCLVGALAALVFVRIAWNAEPGRLSALPVAVSLMVLAILMHGVHVPTQRWVTHIALKVSGHDRPFIRAIWRSPRDIRPSAAPLSQTRNTLEPMRALDI
;
A
#
# COMPACT_ATOMS: atom_id res chain seq x y z
N MET A 1 18.85 15.39 7.76
CA MET A 1 18.17 14.08 7.54
C MET A 1 19.22 13.01 7.73
N PRO A 2 18.96 11.86 8.37
CA PRO A 2 20.03 10.91 8.65
C PRO A 2 20.56 10.36 7.32
N ASP A 3 21.86 10.53 7.07
CA ASP A 3 22.59 10.15 5.86
C ASP A 3 22.76 8.62 5.74
N LEU A 4 21.65 7.88 5.77
CA LEU A 4 21.66 6.46 5.47
C LEU A 4 21.86 6.28 3.96
N PRO A 5 22.81 5.44 3.53
CA PRO A 5 23.04 5.23 2.11
C PRO A 5 21.81 4.65 1.41
N ILE A 6 21.59 5.07 0.16
CA ILE A 6 20.36 4.82 -0.62
C ILE A 6 19.96 3.33 -0.70
N HIS A 7 20.92 2.42 -0.71
CA HIS A 7 20.67 0.98 -0.73
C HIS A 7 19.98 0.48 0.55
N LEU A 8 20.25 1.07 1.71
CA LEU A 8 19.57 0.73 2.96
C LEU A 8 18.10 1.14 2.91
N TRP A 9 17.79 2.29 2.34
CA TRP A 9 16.40 2.74 2.16
C TRP A 9 15.61 1.79 1.25
N TYR A 10 16.23 1.30 0.16
CA TYR A 10 15.63 0.29 -0.69
C TYR A 10 15.39 -1.03 0.04
N SER A 11 16.36 -1.50 0.82
CA SER A 11 16.19 -2.70 1.66
C SER A 11 15.03 -2.53 2.65
N ILE A 12 14.95 -1.38 3.34
CA ILE A 12 13.86 -1.08 4.28
C ILE A 12 12.52 -1.02 3.55
N THR A 13 12.43 -0.43 2.36
CA THR A 13 11.18 -0.42 1.58
C THR A 13 10.78 -1.82 1.12
N SER A 14 11.75 -2.67 0.78
CA SER A 14 11.48 -4.05 0.32
C SER A 14 10.81 -4.89 1.41
N LEU A 15 11.05 -4.57 2.68
CA LEU A 15 10.37 -5.17 3.82
C LEU A 15 8.84 -4.91 3.76
N GLY A 16 8.43 -3.72 3.32
CA GLY A 16 7.02 -3.36 3.12
C GLY A 16 6.36 -3.99 1.89
N GLY A 17 7.10 -4.73 1.08
CA GLY A 17 6.60 -5.29 -0.17
C GLY A 17 5.47 -6.28 0.05
N ALA A 18 4.48 -6.27 -0.84
CA ALA A 18 3.41 -7.27 -0.84
C ALA A 18 3.95 -8.71 -1.02
N GLY A 19 5.10 -8.87 -1.68
CA GLY A 19 5.77 -10.17 -1.84
C GLY A 19 6.25 -10.80 -0.54
N LEU A 20 6.52 -9.99 0.49
CA LEU A 20 6.90 -10.48 1.82
C LEU A 20 5.71 -10.47 2.79
N THR A 21 4.99 -9.34 2.84
CA THR A 21 3.94 -9.12 3.85
C THR A 21 2.69 -9.97 3.62
N LEU A 22 2.31 -10.28 2.37
CA LEU A 22 1.15 -11.14 2.10
C LEU A 22 1.41 -12.61 2.47
N PRO A 23 2.56 -13.24 2.10
CA PRO A 23 2.88 -14.56 2.60
C PRO A 23 2.91 -14.63 4.13
N LEU A 24 3.51 -13.63 4.79
CA LEU A 24 3.48 -13.55 6.26
C LEU A 24 2.05 -13.46 6.81
N ALA A 25 1.20 -12.63 6.21
CA ALA A 25 -0.20 -12.52 6.61
C ALA A 25 -0.98 -13.83 6.45
N LEU A 26 -0.74 -14.57 5.37
CA LEU A 26 -1.34 -15.89 5.16
C LEU A 26 -0.80 -16.91 6.16
N ALA A 27 0.51 -16.90 6.43
CA ALA A 27 1.10 -17.76 7.45
C ALA A 27 0.50 -17.49 8.84
N ILE A 28 0.30 -16.22 9.21
CA ILE A 28 -0.42 -15.84 10.44
C ILE A 28 -1.83 -16.46 10.45
N ALA A 29 -2.59 -16.32 9.36
CA ALA A 29 -3.94 -16.87 9.25
C ALA A 29 -3.95 -18.41 9.43
N LEU A 30 -3.00 -19.10 8.80
CA LEU A 30 -2.85 -20.56 8.90
C LEU A 30 -2.52 -20.96 10.35
N TRP A 31 -1.56 -20.31 11.00
CA TRP A 31 -1.21 -20.59 12.39
C TRP A 31 -2.38 -20.32 13.35
N LEU A 32 -3.17 -19.28 13.12
CA LEU A 32 -4.38 -19.01 13.88
C LEU A 32 -5.44 -20.11 13.68
N ALA A 33 -5.61 -20.60 12.46
CA ALA A 33 -6.58 -21.64 12.14
C ALA A 33 -6.19 -23.01 12.73
N VAL A 34 -4.91 -23.37 12.68
CA VAL A 34 -4.41 -24.68 13.16
C VAL A 34 -4.18 -24.67 14.68
N GLY A 35 -3.67 -23.56 15.23
CA GLY A 35 -3.24 -23.48 16.62
C GLY A 35 -4.23 -22.91 17.61
N TYR A 36 -5.23 -22.19 17.11
CA TYR A 36 -6.17 -21.45 17.94
C TYR A 36 -7.61 -21.72 17.48
N SER A 37 -8.29 -20.73 16.90
CA SER A 37 -9.65 -20.88 16.40
C SER A 37 -9.79 -20.32 14.99
N TRP A 38 -10.60 -20.99 14.18
CA TRP A 38 -10.95 -20.51 12.85
C TRP A 38 -11.54 -19.09 12.87
N ARG A 39 -12.23 -18.71 13.96
CA ARG A 39 -12.79 -17.37 14.16
C ARG A 39 -11.70 -16.29 14.23
N LEU A 40 -10.58 -16.57 14.90
CA LEU A 40 -9.44 -15.64 14.94
C LEU A 40 -8.78 -15.50 13.56
N ALA A 41 -8.63 -16.61 12.83
CA ALA A 41 -8.12 -16.58 11.47
C ALA A 41 -9.05 -15.76 10.54
N ALA A 42 -10.37 -15.99 10.62
CA ALA A 42 -11.35 -15.24 9.84
C ALA A 42 -11.37 -13.75 10.23
N CYS A 43 -11.28 -13.43 11.52
CA CYS A 43 -11.18 -12.05 12.00
C CYS A 43 -9.92 -11.34 11.48
N TRP A 44 -8.77 -12.01 11.53
CA TRP A 44 -7.52 -11.49 10.95
C TRP A 44 -7.67 -11.19 9.45
N LEU A 45 -8.18 -12.17 8.69
CA LEU A 45 -8.38 -12.01 7.25
C LEU A 45 -9.42 -10.93 6.92
N ALA A 46 -10.47 -10.78 7.72
CA ALA A 46 -11.47 -9.73 7.54
C ALA A 46 -10.90 -8.33 7.79
N LEU A 47 -10.14 -8.15 8.88
CA LEU A 47 -9.50 -6.87 9.20
C LEU A 47 -8.45 -6.50 8.15
N LEU A 48 -7.59 -7.45 7.76
CA LEU A 48 -6.60 -7.23 6.72
C LEU A 48 -7.24 -7.00 5.36
N GLY A 49 -8.25 -7.79 4.99
CA GLY A 49 -9.01 -7.64 3.75
C GLY A 49 -9.69 -6.27 3.66
N THR A 50 -10.24 -5.78 4.77
CA THR A 50 -10.82 -4.43 4.86
C THR A 50 -9.75 -3.36 4.62
N ALA A 51 -8.57 -3.48 5.25
CA ALA A 51 -7.46 -2.55 5.06
C ALA A 51 -6.92 -2.55 3.61
N ILE A 52 -6.78 -3.73 3.00
CA ILE A 52 -6.45 -3.90 1.58
C ILE A 52 -7.53 -3.28 0.69
N GLY A 53 -8.80 -3.46 1.05
CA GLY A 53 -9.95 -2.85 0.38
C GLY A 53 -9.87 -1.32 0.37
N VAL A 54 -9.59 -0.69 1.52
CA VAL A 54 -9.41 0.76 1.62
C VAL A 54 -8.27 1.24 0.72
N VAL A 55 -7.12 0.57 0.73
CA VAL A 55 -5.99 0.89 -0.16
C VAL A 55 -6.38 0.77 -1.62
N THR A 56 -7.08 -0.30 -1.98
CA THR A 56 -7.49 -0.56 -3.37
C THR A 56 -8.50 0.47 -3.85
N VAL A 57 -9.57 0.70 -3.08
CA VAL A 57 -10.64 1.66 -3.41
C VAL A 57 -10.08 3.08 -3.53
N THR A 58 -9.23 3.52 -2.60
CA THR A 58 -8.66 4.88 -2.67
C THR A 58 -7.75 5.06 -3.89
N LYS A 59 -6.97 4.05 -4.26
CA LYS A 59 -6.18 4.08 -5.49
C LYS A 59 -7.02 4.04 -6.76
N LEU A 60 -8.07 3.20 -6.80
CA LEU A 60 -8.98 3.14 -7.93
C LEU A 60 -9.74 4.47 -8.11
N ALA A 61 -10.18 5.09 -7.02
CA ALA A 61 -10.86 6.39 -7.05
C ALA A 61 -9.97 7.48 -7.66
N PHE A 62 -8.68 7.50 -7.31
CA PHE A 62 -7.74 8.43 -7.92
C PHE A 62 -7.40 8.07 -9.37
N LEU A 63 -7.01 6.81 -9.65
CA LEU A 63 -6.56 6.39 -10.98
C LEU A 63 -7.69 6.43 -12.03
N GLY A 64 -8.92 6.15 -11.62
CA GLY A 64 -10.10 6.14 -12.49
C GLY A 64 -10.81 7.49 -12.59
N TRP A 65 -10.97 8.21 -11.47
CA TRP A 65 -11.79 9.43 -11.40
C TRP A 65 -11.03 10.67 -10.94
N GLY A 66 -9.73 10.59 -10.65
CA GLY A 66 -8.94 11.72 -10.17
C GLY A 66 -9.33 12.21 -8.77
N VAL A 67 -10.05 11.40 -7.99
CA VAL A 67 -10.47 11.75 -6.63
C VAL A 67 -9.25 11.69 -5.70
N GLY A 68 -8.82 12.86 -5.23
CA GLY A 68 -7.68 13.03 -4.32
C GLY A 68 -7.70 14.42 -3.67
N VAL A 69 -6.87 14.62 -2.66
CA VAL A 69 -6.76 15.93 -1.96
C VAL A 69 -5.48 16.61 -2.40
N ARG A 70 -5.58 17.65 -3.25
CA ARG A 70 -4.43 18.34 -3.86
C ARG A 70 -3.52 18.98 -2.82
N GLU A 71 -4.15 19.65 -1.84
CA GLU A 71 -3.50 20.36 -0.74
C GLU A 71 -2.63 19.44 0.11
N LEU A 72 -3.04 18.19 0.29
CA LEU A 72 -2.33 17.18 1.08
C LEU A 72 -1.44 16.27 0.23
N ASP A 73 -1.40 16.45 -1.09
CA ASP A 73 -0.76 15.51 -2.02
C ASP A 73 -1.28 14.07 -1.92
N PHE A 74 -2.55 13.90 -1.60
CA PHE A 74 -3.14 12.59 -1.34
C PHE A 74 -3.76 12.04 -2.61
N THR A 75 -3.16 10.98 -3.16
CA THR A 75 -3.65 10.27 -4.35
C THR A 75 -4.03 8.82 -4.06
N GLY A 76 -3.97 8.40 -2.80
CA GLY A 76 -4.43 7.09 -2.35
C GLY A 76 -3.56 6.51 -1.25
N VAL A 77 -4.11 5.62 -0.44
CA VAL A 77 -3.41 5.09 0.74
C VAL A 77 -2.21 4.23 0.33
N SER A 78 -1.06 4.40 1.01
CA SER A 78 0.15 3.61 0.75
C SER A 78 -0.02 2.16 1.19
N GLY A 79 -0.05 1.25 0.22
CA GLY A 79 -0.13 -0.19 0.47
C GLY A 79 1.07 -0.77 1.22
N HIS A 80 2.29 -0.27 0.98
CA HIS A 80 3.49 -0.75 1.68
C HIS A 80 3.45 -0.37 3.17
N SER A 81 3.09 0.89 3.44
CA SER A 81 2.94 1.42 4.80
C SER A 81 1.82 0.69 5.54
N MET A 82 0.68 0.47 4.87
CA MET A 82 -0.46 -0.27 5.44
C MET A 82 -0.10 -1.72 5.75
N LEU A 83 0.47 -2.46 4.80
CA LEU A 83 0.80 -3.87 4.99
C LEU A 83 1.87 -4.07 6.07
N SER A 84 2.93 -3.26 6.10
CA SER A 84 3.98 -3.38 7.10
C SER A 84 3.49 -3.09 8.52
N THR A 85 2.71 -2.00 8.70
CA THR A 85 2.14 -1.62 9.99
C THR A 85 0.98 -2.52 10.45
N ALA A 86 0.34 -3.25 9.54
CA ALA A 86 -0.64 -4.28 9.89
C ALA A 86 0.02 -5.60 10.29
N VAL A 87 0.98 -6.09 9.50
CA VAL A 87 1.49 -7.46 9.60
C VAL A 87 2.54 -7.62 10.69
N TYR A 88 3.49 -6.70 10.83
CA TYR A 88 4.59 -6.86 11.79
C TYR A 88 4.16 -6.87 13.26
N PRO A 89 3.27 -5.97 13.73
CA PRO A 89 2.82 -6.03 15.12
C PRO A 89 2.10 -7.34 15.42
N VAL A 90 1.30 -7.85 14.47
CA VAL A 90 0.56 -9.11 14.64
C VAL A 90 1.49 -10.32 14.59
N ALA A 91 2.48 -10.33 13.70
CA ALA A 91 3.51 -11.37 13.65
C ALA A 91 4.26 -11.46 14.98
N LEU A 92 4.82 -10.35 15.47
CA LEU A 92 5.56 -10.32 16.73
C LEU A 92 4.67 -10.63 17.94
N PHE A 93 3.41 -10.16 17.93
CA PHE A 93 2.43 -10.53 18.94
C PHE A 93 2.21 -12.04 19.00
N LEU A 94 2.04 -12.69 17.86
CA LEU A 94 1.80 -14.14 17.80
C LEU A 94 3.04 -14.94 18.23
N MET A 95 4.24 -14.49 17.83
CA MET A 95 5.52 -15.09 18.25
C MET A 95 5.72 -15.01 19.77
N LEU A 96 5.26 -13.92 20.38
CA LEU A 96 5.43 -13.63 21.80
C LEU A 96 4.20 -13.96 22.62
N LEU A 97 3.16 -14.58 22.05
CA LEU A 97 1.88 -14.78 22.72
C LEU A 97 1.99 -15.52 24.07
N PRO A 98 2.86 -16.56 24.24
CA PRO A 98 3.06 -17.22 25.53
C PRO A 98 3.91 -16.42 26.51
N ALA A 99 4.56 -15.34 26.07
CA ALA A 99 5.41 -14.52 26.92
C ALA A 99 4.59 -13.66 27.89
N ARG A 100 5.27 -13.10 28.89
CA ARG A 100 4.66 -12.17 29.85
C ARG A 100 4.02 -10.98 29.13
N ARG A 101 2.95 -10.42 29.71
CA ARG A 101 2.16 -9.31 29.12
C ARG A 101 3.03 -8.14 28.63
N ALA A 102 4.06 -7.76 29.40
CA ALA A 102 4.97 -6.69 29.04
C ALA A 102 5.79 -7.01 27.77
N VAL A 103 6.27 -8.24 27.61
CA VAL A 103 7.04 -8.67 26.43
C VAL A 103 6.16 -8.67 25.18
N ARG A 104 4.89 -9.10 25.30
CA ARG A 104 3.91 -9.03 24.21
C ARG A 104 3.68 -7.60 23.74
N LEU A 105 3.53 -6.68 24.70
CA LEU A 105 3.37 -5.26 24.40
C LEU A 105 4.60 -4.70 23.68
N LEU A 106 5.80 -5.01 24.16
CA LEU A 106 7.05 -4.62 23.48
C LEU A 106 7.14 -5.17 22.06
N GLY A 107 6.68 -6.41 21.83
CA GLY A 107 6.59 -6.99 20.49
C GLY A 107 5.67 -6.21 19.56
N VAL A 108 4.46 -5.87 20.02
CA VAL A 108 3.51 -5.05 19.26
C VAL A 108 4.10 -3.69 18.94
N LEU A 109 4.70 -3.01 19.93
CA LEU A 109 5.33 -1.70 19.75
C LEU A 109 6.52 -1.78 18.78
N GLY A 110 7.36 -2.81 18.88
CA GLY A 110 8.47 -3.06 17.96
C GLY A 110 7.99 -3.29 16.52
N GLY A 111 6.90 -4.04 16.35
CA GLY A 111 6.29 -4.25 15.04
C GLY A 111 5.70 -2.99 14.43
N LEU A 112 5.07 -2.14 15.25
CA LEU A 112 4.57 -0.84 14.81
C LEU A 112 5.73 0.08 14.41
N ALA A 113 6.81 0.11 15.20
CA ALA A 113 8.01 0.87 14.88
C ALA A 113 8.65 0.41 13.56
N ALA A 114 8.75 -0.91 13.34
CA ALA A 114 9.24 -1.46 12.07
C ALA A 114 8.34 -1.07 10.90
N GLY A 115 7.02 -1.16 11.06
CA GLY A 115 6.06 -0.75 10.02
C GLY A 115 6.14 0.74 9.70
N LEU A 116 6.29 1.59 10.72
CA LEU A 116 6.51 3.03 10.57
C LEU A 116 7.82 3.31 9.84
N ALA A 117 8.92 2.63 10.17
CA ALA A 117 10.20 2.77 9.49
C ALA A 117 10.09 2.46 7.98
N VAL A 118 9.35 1.41 7.63
CA VAL A 118 8.99 1.12 6.24
C VAL A 118 8.21 2.28 5.63
N GLY A 119 7.19 2.82 6.33
CA GLY A 119 6.41 3.96 5.86
C GLY A 119 7.26 5.21 5.62
N LEU A 120 8.16 5.55 6.54
CA LEU A 120 9.11 6.66 6.38
C LEU A 120 10.04 6.44 5.19
N SER A 121 10.55 5.23 4.98
CA SER A 121 11.43 4.94 3.84
C SER A 121 10.79 5.28 2.49
N ARG A 122 9.47 5.09 2.36
CA ARG A 122 8.71 5.40 1.14
C ARG A 122 8.57 6.90 0.89
N VAL A 123 8.52 7.69 1.96
CA VAL A 123 8.51 9.17 1.88
C VAL A 123 9.90 9.66 1.46
N VAL A 124 10.96 9.12 2.09
CA VAL A 124 12.36 9.50 1.79
C VAL A 124 12.73 9.15 0.35
N LEU A 125 12.32 7.98 -0.14
CA LEU A 125 12.55 7.58 -1.53
C LEU A 125 11.66 8.33 -2.55
N SER A 126 10.90 9.36 -2.13
CA SER A 126 9.97 10.13 -2.98
C SER A 126 8.96 9.26 -3.73
N ALA A 127 8.69 8.05 -3.22
CA ALA A 127 7.81 7.08 -3.88
C ALA A 127 6.32 7.30 -3.55
N HIS A 128 6.03 8.02 -2.46
CA HIS A 128 4.70 8.44 -2.03
C HIS A 128 4.79 9.79 -1.32
N SER A 129 3.68 10.54 -1.26
CA SER A 129 3.63 11.71 -0.38
C SER A 129 3.62 11.30 1.10
N PRO A 130 4.00 12.21 2.01
CA PRO A 130 3.86 12.02 3.44
C PRO A 130 2.43 11.64 3.86
N SER A 131 1.40 12.25 3.25
CA SER A 131 0.00 11.98 3.59
C SER A 131 -0.42 10.55 3.24
N GLU A 132 0.01 10.02 2.10
CA GLU A 132 -0.25 8.64 1.68
C GLU A 132 0.43 7.62 2.60
N ALA A 133 1.67 7.92 3.02
CA ALA A 133 2.42 7.08 3.94
C ALA A 133 1.78 7.07 5.33
N VAL A 134 1.44 8.24 5.87
CA VAL A 134 0.81 8.39 7.20
C VAL A 134 -0.55 7.72 7.24
N THR A 135 -1.42 7.98 6.26
CA THR A 135 -2.73 7.32 6.18
C THR A 135 -2.60 5.80 6.05
N GLY A 136 -1.61 5.31 5.29
CA GLY A 136 -1.29 3.88 5.22
C GLY A 136 -0.91 3.31 6.57
N CYS A 137 0.01 3.97 7.29
CA CYS A 137 0.41 3.56 8.64
C CYS A 137 -0.76 3.55 9.62
N LEU A 138 -1.66 4.55 9.57
CA LEU A 138 -2.82 4.63 10.44
C LEU A 138 -3.81 3.48 10.19
N VAL A 139 -4.13 3.20 8.92
CA VAL A 139 -5.03 2.10 8.55
C VAL A 139 -4.46 0.75 8.98
N GLY A 140 -3.16 0.51 8.73
CA GLY A 140 -2.52 -0.73 9.12
C GLY A 140 -2.39 -0.90 10.64
N ALA A 141 -1.98 0.15 11.35
CA ALA A 141 -1.90 0.15 12.82
C ALA A 141 -3.27 -0.10 13.46
N LEU A 142 -4.34 0.51 12.94
CA LEU A 142 -5.70 0.27 13.43
C LEU A 142 -6.09 -1.21 13.27
N ALA A 143 -5.88 -1.78 12.09
CA ALA A 143 -6.16 -3.20 11.84
C ALA A 143 -5.39 -4.12 12.79
N ALA A 144 -4.08 -3.86 12.98
CA ALA A 144 -3.24 -4.61 13.90
C ALA A 144 -3.70 -4.50 15.35
N LEU A 145 -3.95 -3.28 15.84
CA LEU A 145 -4.34 -3.05 17.23
C LEU A 145 -5.70 -3.63 17.56
N VAL A 146 -6.67 -3.54 16.64
CA VAL A 146 -7.98 -4.18 16.79
C VAL A 146 -7.82 -5.70 16.87
N PHE A 147 -7.02 -6.30 15.97
CA PHE A 147 -6.78 -7.74 16.01
C PHE A 147 -6.08 -8.17 17.31
N VAL A 148 -5.01 -7.48 17.70
CA VAL A 148 -4.26 -7.74 18.94
C VAL A 148 -5.17 -7.62 20.17
N ARG A 149 -6.08 -6.64 20.19
CA ARG A 149 -7.07 -6.47 21.26
C ARG A 149 -8.00 -7.69 21.37
N ILE A 150 -8.48 -8.20 20.24
CA ILE A 150 -9.37 -9.38 20.16
C ILE A 150 -8.62 -10.64 20.58
N ALA A 151 -7.38 -10.81 20.14
CA ALA A 151 -6.58 -12.00 20.37
C ALA A 151 -5.73 -11.95 21.65
N TRP A 152 -5.80 -10.88 22.46
CA TRP A 152 -4.87 -10.61 23.57
C TRP A 152 -4.73 -11.73 24.61
N ASN A 153 -5.85 -12.43 24.86
CA ASN A 153 -5.95 -13.54 25.80
C ASN A 153 -6.23 -14.87 25.06
N ALA A 154 -5.85 -14.96 23.78
CA ALA A 154 -5.96 -16.21 23.05
C ALA A 154 -4.99 -17.23 23.67
N GLU A 155 -5.52 -18.32 24.16
CA GLU A 155 -4.74 -19.44 24.65
C GLU A 155 -4.40 -20.37 23.47
N PRO A 156 -3.12 -20.74 23.27
CA PRO A 156 -2.76 -21.73 22.28
C PRO A 156 -3.45 -23.05 22.63
N GLY A 157 -3.93 -23.78 21.62
CA GLY A 157 -4.42 -25.13 21.82
C GLY A 157 -3.28 -26.07 22.24
N ARG A 158 -2.72 -26.82 21.28
CA ARG A 158 -1.60 -27.75 21.53
C ARG A 158 -0.29 -27.35 20.85
N LEU A 159 -0.27 -26.22 20.15
CA LEU A 159 0.90 -25.76 19.41
C LEU A 159 1.80 -24.90 20.29
N SER A 160 3.09 -25.21 20.31
CA SER A 160 4.09 -24.32 20.89
C SER A 160 4.31 -23.10 20.00
N ALA A 161 4.69 -21.96 20.57
CA ALA A 161 4.98 -20.75 19.79
C ALA A 161 6.28 -20.85 18.97
N LEU A 162 7.13 -21.85 19.24
CA LEU A 162 8.42 -22.00 18.59
C LEU A 162 8.29 -22.29 17.07
N PRO A 163 7.51 -23.28 16.60
CA PRO A 163 7.23 -23.47 15.16
C PRO A 163 6.66 -22.24 14.47
N VAL A 164 5.76 -21.50 15.15
CA VAL A 164 5.19 -20.25 14.64
C VAL A 164 6.30 -19.22 14.44
N ALA A 165 7.13 -18.99 15.46
CA ALA A 165 8.22 -18.03 15.39
C ALA A 165 9.27 -18.39 14.34
N VAL A 166 9.69 -19.65 14.29
CA VAL A 166 10.69 -20.13 13.32
C VAL A 166 10.15 -20.00 11.90
N SER A 167 8.91 -20.43 11.64
CA SER A 167 8.33 -20.35 10.30
C SER A 167 8.14 -18.91 9.82
N LEU A 168 7.67 -18.00 10.68
CA LEU A 168 7.54 -16.58 10.33
C LEU A 168 8.90 -15.95 10.06
N MET A 169 9.94 -16.28 10.84
CA MET A 169 11.30 -15.80 10.62
C MET A 169 11.88 -16.32 9.30
N VAL A 170 11.77 -17.63 9.05
CA VAL A 170 12.25 -18.25 7.80
C VAL A 170 11.53 -17.64 6.60
N LEU A 171 10.21 -17.47 6.68
CA LEU A 171 9.44 -16.84 5.60
C LEU A 171 9.87 -15.39 5.38
N ALA A 172 10.15 -14.65 6.46
CA ALA A 172 10.62 -13.28 6.36
C ALA A 172 11.98 -13.17 5.65
N ILE A 173 12.89 -14.10 5.94
CA ILE A 173 14.21 -14.19 5.31
C ILE A 173 14.08 -14.57 3.84
N LEU A 174 13.33 -15.63 3.54
CA LEU A 174 13.20 -16.16 2.17
C LEU A 174 12.47 -15.21 1.22
N MET A 175 11.48 -14.48 1.71
CA MET A 175 10.68 -13.57 0.90
C MET A 175 11.24 -12.14 0.86
N HIS A 176 12.35 -11.89 1.56
CA HIS A 176 13.02 -10.59 1.52
C HIS A 176 13.45 -10.25 0.08
N GLY A 177 13.06 -9.07 -0.41
CA GLY A 177 13.40 -8.63 -1.77
C GLY A 177 12.56 -9.26 -2.89
N VAL A 178 11.53 -10.06 -2.58
CA VAL A 178 10.57 -10.54 -3.58
C VAL A 178 9.63 -9.40 -3.98
N HIS A 179 9.68 -9.02 -5.26
CA HIS A 179 8.88 -7.93 -5.81
C HIS A 179 7.68 -8.47 -6.57
N VAL A 180 6.47 -8.11 -6.12
CA VAL A 180 5.21 -8.43 -6.81
C VAL A 180 4.70 -7.18 -7.52
N PRO A 181 4.34 -7.24 -8.83
CA PRO A 181 3.96 -6.08 -9.63
C PRO A 181 2.53 -5.58 -9.32
N THR A 182 2.20 -5.42 -8.04
CA THR A 182 0.87 -5.01 -7.54
C THR A 182 0.34 -3.74 -8.18
N GLN A 183 1.21 -2.76 -8.44
CA GLN A 183 0.82 -1.51 -9.11
C GLN A 183 0.30 -1.75 -10.54
N ARG A 184 0.89 -2.67 -11.31
CA ARG A 184 0.44 -2.96 -12.68
C ARG A 184 -0.99 -3.53 -12.68
N TRP A 185 -1.29 -4.37 -11.70
CA TRP A 185 -2.63 -4.95 -11.55
C TRP A 185 -3.67 -3.90 -11.16
N VAL A 186 -3.35 -3.05 -10.18
CA VAL A 186 -4.25 -1.96 -9.76
C VAL A 186 -4.53 -1.00 -10.92
N THR A 187 -3.51 -0.62 -11.70
CA THR A 187 -3.70 0.22 -12.89
C THR A 187 -4.58 -0.46 -13.94
N HIS A 188 -4.34 -1.75 -14.23
CA HIS A 188 -5.14 -2.47 -15.22
C HIS A 188 -6.62 -2.57 -14.80
N ILE A 189 -6.89 -2.83 -13.52
CA ILE A 189 -8.26 -2.84 -12.98
C ILE A 189 -8.87 -1.44 -13.05
N ALA A 190 -8.12 -0.38 -12.69
CA ALA A 190 -8.61 1.00 -12.77
C ALA A 190 -9.03 1.38 -14.19
N LEU A 191 -8.23 1.06 -15.20
CA LEU A 191 -8.53 1.36 -16.60
C LEU A 191 -9.75 0.58 -17.09
N LYS A 192 -9.83 -0.71 -16.75
CA LYS A 192 -10.97 -1.55 -17.12
C LYS A 192 -12.28 -1.09 -16.49
N VAL A 193 -12.25 -0.65 -15.23
CA VAL A 193 -13.45 -0.20 -14.49
C VAL A 193 -13.85 1.23 -14.88
N SER A 194 -12.89 2.13 -15.13
CA SER A 194 -13.16 3.51 -15.52
C SER A 194 -13.50 3.69 -16.99
N GLY A 195 -13.14 2.71 -17.85
CA GLY A 195 -13.31 2.83 -19.30
C GLY A 195 -12.30 3.77 -19.97
N HIS A 196 -11.25 4.19 -19.25
CA HIS A 196 -10.21 5.08 -19.77
C HIS A 196 -9.02 4.30 -20.35
N ASP A 197 -8.41 4.82 -21.42
CA ASP A 197 -7.21 4.24 -22.04
C ASP A 197 -5.91 4.55 -21.28
N ARG A 198 -5.92 5.57 -20.40
CA ARG A 198 -4.75 6.02 -19.65
C ARG A 198 -5.12 6.39 -18.22
N PRO A 199 -4.26 6.06 -17.23
CA PRO A 199 -4.56 6.37 -15.83
C PRO A 199 -4.30 7.85 -15.54
N PHE A 200 -4.98 8.42 -14.55
CA PHE A 200 -4.66 9.76 -14.08
C PHE A 200 -3.23 9.85 -13.53
N ILE A 201 -2.46 10.80 -14.05
CA ILE A 201 -1.05 11.01 -13.69
C ILE A 201 -0.96 12.17 -12.70
N ARG A 202 -0.39 11.90 -11.51
CA ARG A 202 -0.23 12.87 -10.41
C ARG A 202 0.45 14.18 -10.81
N ALA A 203 1.45 14.13 -11.68
CA ALA A 203 2.16 15.32 -12.19
C ALA A 203 1.24 16.25 -13.01
N ILE A 204 0.32 15.69 -13.79
CA ILE A 204 -0.63 16.45 -14.62
C ILE A 204 -1.78 16.97 -13.75
N TRP A 205 -2.28 16.15 -12.83
CA TRP A 205 -3.36 16.48 -11.89
C TRP A 205 -3.00 17.62 -10.92
N ARG A 206 -1.71 17.74 -10.55
CA ARG A 206 -1.24 18.86 -9.74
C ARG A 206 -1.09 20.17 -10.51
N SER A 207 -0.85 20.12 -11.83
CA SER A 207 -0.61 21.35 -12.59
C SER A 207 -1.86 22.24 -12.54
N PRO A 208 -1.74 23.53 -12.18
CA PRO A 208 -2.83 24.48 -12.35
C PRO A 208 -2.93 24.83 -13.83
N ARG A 209 -3.52 23.95 -14.63
CA ARG A 209 -4.06 24.30 -15.93
C ARG A 209 -5.54 23.97 -15.92
N ASP A 210 -6.35 25.02 -15.87
CA ASP A 210 -7.75 24.97 -16.27
C ASP A 210 -7.81 24.39 -17.69
N ILE A 211 -8.03 23.09 -17.81
CA ILE A 211 -8.57 22.53 -19.05
C ILE A 211 -10.06 22.85 -19.00
N ARG A 212 -10.41 24.11 -19.31
CA ARG A 212 -11.66 24.33 -20.04
C ARG A 212 -11.58 23.42 -21.27
N PRO A 213 -12.61 22.61 -21.59
CA PRO A 213 -12.61 21.90 -22.86
C PRO A 213 -12.43 22.97 -23.94
N SER A 214 -11.24 23.03 -24.52
CA SER A 214 -10.96 23.96 -25.62
C SER A 214 -11.96 23.58 -26.69
N ALA A 215 -12.83 24.53 -27.03
CA ALA A 215 -13.61 24.48 -28.24
C ALA A 215 -12.69 23.96 -29.36
N ALA A 216 -13.22 23.01 -30.13
CA ALA A 216 -12.51 22.34 -31.22
C ALA A 216 -11.68 23.36 -32.02
N PRO A 217 -10.42 23.04 -32.37
CA PRO A 217 -9.61 23.97 -33.13
C PRO A 217 -10.33 24.28 -34.45
N LEU A 218 -10.76 25.52 -34.61
CA LEU A 218 -11.22 26.03 -35.90
C LEU A 218 -10.05 25.87 -36.87
N SER A 219 -10.20 24.92 -37.79
CA SER A 219 -9.31 24.73 -38.92
C SER A 219 -9.28 26.01 -39.74
N GLN A 220 -8.29 26.87 -39.49
CA GLN A 220 -7.92 27.93 -40.40
C GLN A 220 -7.18 27.31 -41.59
N THR A 221 -7.95 26.69 -42.48
CA THR A 221 -7.46 26.31 -43.81
C THR A 221 -7.36 27.60 -44.62
N ARG A 222 -6.17 28.21 -44.63
CA ARG A 222 -5.82 29.28 -45.57
C ARG A 222 -5.82 28.66 -46.98
N ASN A 223 -6.89 28.87 -47.74
CA ASN A 223 -6.94 28.52 -49.17
C ASN A 223 -6.03 29.46 -49.95
N THR A 224 -4.78 29.07 -50.17
CA THR A 224 -3.88 29.68 -51.16
C THR A 224 -4.00 28.94 -52.48
N LEU A 225 -5.10 29.16 -53.20
CA LEU A 225 -5.23 28.85 -54.63
C LEU A 225 -6.14 29.92 -55.27
N GLU A 226 -5.62 31.13 -55.45
CA GLU A 226 -6.13 32.05 -56.47
C GLU A 226 -5.32 31.86 -57.76
N PRO A 227 -5.95 31.62 -58.92
CA PRO A 227 -5.28 31.70 -60.20
C PRO A 227 -4.99 33.17 -60.55
N MET A 228 -3.76 33.46 -60.96
CA MET A 228 -3.37 34.76 -61.53
C MET A 228 -4.29 35.11 -62.71
N ARG A 229 -5.10 36.17 -62.57
CA ARG A 229 -5.74 36.83 -63.72
C ARG A 229 -4.66 37.53 -64.55
N ALA A 230 -4.64 37.19 -65.84
CA ALA A 230 -3.91 37.93 -66.87
C ALA A 230 -4.35 39.40 -66.87
N LEU A 231 -3.37 40.31 -66.91
CA LEU A 231 -3.57 41.72 -67.20
C LEU A 231 -3.46 41.88 -68.72
N ASP A 232 -4.59 42.21 -69.34
CA ASP A 232 -4.63 42.87 -70.64
C ASP A 232 -4.32 44.37 -70.46
N ILE A 233 -3.73 44.93 -71.52
CA ILE A 233 -3.36 46.33 -71.85
C ILE A 233 -1.85 46.59 -71.83
#